data_AF-A0A9D6EV33-F1
#
_entry.id   AF-A0A9D6EV33-F1
#
_cell.length_a   1.000
_cell.length_b   1.000
_cell.length_c   1.000
_cell.angle_alpha   90.00
_cell.angle_beta   90.00
_cell.angle_gamma   90.00
#
_symmetry.space_group_name_H-M   'P 1'
#
loop_
_entity.id
_entity.type
_entity.pdbx_description
1 polymer ?
#
loop_
_entity_poly.entity_id
_entity_poly.type
_entity_poly.pdbx_seq_one_letter_code
_entity_poly.pdbx_strand_id
1 'polypeptide(L)'
;MKKLIGAYILGILSFLMAITGFLSLFLSIPGLILAIVTLKDREKKVIIPIGYQGKLGKKKLSAQPFITNKYLSYLAILLNAFSIAVSLFATFAIFTLFTAGTSGINQSENGIERVSKLPEVVEFQQAVEEGGRSTFHVDIAKDPTADERFYLIQVFELFPDHRTTFGWYRYNPDEQKIYRNDIVNDTWEEVVD
;
A
#
# COMPACT_ATOMS: atom_id res chain seq x y z
N MET A 1 -10.20 30.18 23.19
CA MET A 1 -10.95 30.32 21.92
C MET A 1 -10.05 30.35 20.70
N LYS A 2 -9.13 31.32 20.51
CA LYS A 2 -8.22 31.33 19.34
C LYS A 2 -7.45 30.01 19.14
N LYS A 3 -6.88 29.47 20.22
CA LYS A 3 -6.19 28.16 20.24
C LYS A 3 -7.09 26.99 19.84
N LEU A 4 -8.34 27.00 20.30
CA LEU A 4 -9.33 25.96 20.01
C LEU A 4 -9.73 25.99 18.53
N ILE A 5 -9.98 27.17 17.97
CA ILE A 5 -10.27 27.35 16.55
C ILE A 5 -9.09 26.86 15.70
N GLY A 6 -7.85 27.22 16.10
CA GLY A 6 -6.64 26.72 15.45
C GLY A 6 -6.54 25.18 15.47
N ALA A 7 -6.85 24.54 16.60
CA ALA A 7 -6.86 23.09 16.72
C ALA A 7 -7.89 22.40 15.78
N TYR A 8 -9.06 23.02 15.58
CA TYR A 8 -10.05 22.54 14.61
C TYR A 8 -9.61 22.74 13.17
N ILE A 9 -9.09 23.91 12.81
CA ILE A 9 -8.58 24.17 11.45
C ILE A 9 -7.49 23.17 11.10
N LEU A 10 -6.51 22.99 12.00
CA LEU A 10 -5.43 22.04 11.81
C LEU A 10 -5.94 20.59 11.74
N GLY A 11 -6.89 20.21 12.59
CA GLY A 11 -7.49 18.87 12.57
C GLY A 11 -8.24 18.56 11.28
N ILE A 12 -9.07 19.50 10.79
CA ILE A 12 -9.82 19.34 9.53
C ILE A 12 -8.86 19.28 8.34
N LEU A 13 -7.90 20.21 8.28
CA LEU A 13 -6.93 20.27 7.19
C LEU A 13 -6.05 19.02 7.16
N SER A 14 -5.62 18.56 8.34
CA SER A 14 -4.90 17.30 8.51
C SER A 14 -5.71 16.10 8.01
N PHE A 15 -7.01 16.04 8.35
CA PHE A 15 -7.88 14.95 7.92
C PHE A 15 -8.04 14.90 6.40
N LEU A 16 -8.26 16.05 5.76
CA LEU A 16 -8.34 16.14 4.30
C LEU A 16 -7.02 15.70 3.64
N MET A 17 -5.89 16.10 4.20
CA MET A 17 -4.56 15.71 3.72
C MET A 17 -4.24 14.23 3.96
N ALA A 18 -4.81 13.63 5.01
CA ALA A 18 -4.65 12.20 5.29
C ALA A 18 -5.33 11.34 4.22
N ILE A 19 -6.47 11.79 3.68
CA ILE A 19 -7.16 11.12 2.56
C ILE A 19 -6.28 11.11 1.31
N THR A 20 -5.51 12.17 1.06
CA THR A 20 -4.63 12.30 -0.10
C THR A 20 -3.22 11.73 0.15
N GLY A 21 -2.96 11.12 1.31
CA GLY A 21 -1.69 10.46 1.62
C GLY A 21 -0.49 11.39 1.87
N PHE A 22 -0.71 12.68 2.16
CA PHE A 22 0.37 13.68 2.22
C PHE A 22 0.43 14.42 3.55
N LEU A 23 1.60 14.36 4.24
CA LEU A 23 2.02 15.24 5.37
C LEU A 23 0.97 15.60 6.44
N SER A 24 -0.07 14.78 6.62
CA SER A 24 -1.17 15.04 7.56
C SER A 24 -0.70 15.10 9.01
N LEU A 25 0.34 14.35 9.36
CA LEU A 25 0.95 14.32 10.70
C LEU A 25 1.55 15.68 11.11
N PHE A 26 2.07 16.46 10.14
CA PHE A 26 2.62 17.80 10.42
C PHE A 26 1.55 18.78 10.90
N LEU A 27 0.28 18.52 10.58
CA LEU A 27 -0.85 19.37 10.97
C LEU A 27 -1.58 18.82 12.20
N SER A 28 -1.78 17.50 12.28
CA SER A 28 -2.52 16.89 13.40
C SER A 28 -1.76 16.90 14.71
N ILE A 29 -0.43 16.79 14.72
CA ILE A 29 0.36 16.82 15.96
C ILE A 29 0.28 18.22 16.61
N PRO A 30 0.58 19.34 15.91
CA PRO A 30 0.36 20.67 16.47
C PRO A 30 -1.10 20.95 16.82
N GLY A 31 -2.05 20.48 15.99
CA GLY A 31 -3.49 20.60 16.27
C GLY A 31 -3.90 19.91 17.56
N LEU A 32 -3.40 18.70 17.81
CA LEU A 32 -3.61 17.95 19.05
C LEU A 32 -3.01 18.66 20.26
N ILE A 33 -1.78 19.17 20.16
CA ILE A 33 -1.14 19.93 21.25
C ILE A 33 -1.97 21.15 21.60
N LEU A 34 -2.44 21.92 20.60
CA LEU A 34 -3.31 23.07 20.83
C LEU A 34 -4.63 22.67 21.50
N ALA A 35 -5.23 21.55 21.08
CA ALA A 35 -6.46 21.03 21.67
C ALA A 35 -6.26 20.66 23.16
N ILE A 36 -5.17 19.96 23.50
CA ILE A 36 -4.83 19.60 24.88
C ILE A 36 -4.56 20.85 25.73
N VAL A 37 -3.84 21.84 25.19
CA VAL A 37 -3.57 23.10 25.90
C VAL A 37 -4.89 23.82 26.22
N THR A 38 -5.90 23.73 25.35
CA THR A 38 -7.21 24.37 25.61
C THR A 38 -8.01 23.72 26.73
N LEU A 39 -7.73 22.48 27.11
CA LEU A 39 -8.37 21.85 28.29
C LEU A 39 -7.96 22.53 29.61
N LYS A 40 -6.78 23.16 29.64
CA LYS A 40 -6.27 23.90 30.81
C LYS A 40 -6.86 25.31 30.92
N ASP A 41 -7.54 25.80 29.88
CA ASP A 41 -8.19 27.11 29.91
C ASP A 41 -9.41 27.08 30.86
N ARG A 42 -9.72 28.21 31.49
CA ARG A 42 -10.95 28.36 32.29
C ARG A 42 -12.18 28.04 31.44
N GLU A 43 -13.16 27.42 32.08
CA GLU A 43 -14.38 27.00 31.42
C GLU A 43 -15.19 28.20 30.94
N LYS A 44 -15.53 28.21 29.66
CA LYS A 44 -16.29 29.27 29.00
C LYS A 44 -17.47 28.66 28.27
N LYS A 45 -18.65 29.22 28.50
CA LYS A 45 -19.86 28.87 27.75
C LYS A 45 -19.78 29.54 26.38
N VAL A 46 -19.88 28.73 25.34
CA VAL A 46 -19.99 29.16 23.95
C VAL A 46 -21.47 29.04 23.60
N ILE A 47 -22.10 30.19 23.38
CA ILE A 47 -23.51 30.25 22.98
C ILE A 47 -23.60 29.81 21.53
N ILE A 48 -24.44 28.81 21.25
CA ILE A 48 -24.72 28.40 19.89
C ILE A 48 -25.78 29.36 19.34
N PRO A 49 -25.59 29.97 18.15
CA PRO A 49 -26.55 30.90 17.56
C PRO A 49 -27.76 30.18 16.96
N ILE A 50 -28.27 29.16 17.65
CA ILE A 50 -29.43 28.35 17.27
C ILE A 50 -30.31 28.28 18.52
N GLY A 51 -31.35 29.10 18.62
CA GLY A 51 -32.17 29.15 19.82
C GLY A 51 -33.31 30.15 19.72
N TYR A 52 -34.27 30.04 20.63
CA TYR A 52 -35.44 30.92 20.61
C TYR A 52 -35.15 32.21 21.39
N GLN A 53 -35.32 33.34 20.71
CA GLN A 53 -35.39 34.66 21.34
C GLN A 53 -36.81 35.19 21.13
N GLY A 54 -37.55 35.35 22.22
CA GLY A 54 -38.93 35.81 22.19
C GLY A 54 -39.30 36.65 23.41
N LYS A 55 -40.57 37.01 23.52
CA LYS A 55 -41.12 37.72 24.69
C LYS A 55 -42.32 36.96 25.21
N LEU A 56 -42.40 36.80 26.53
CA LEU A 56 -43.60 36.35 27.23
C LEU A 56 -44.11 37.53 28.05
N GLY A 57 -45.13 38.22 27.52
CA GLY A 57 -45.60 39.50 28.05
C GLY A 57 -44.50 40.58 27.98
N LYS A 58 -44.16 41.19 29.13
CA LYS A 58 -43.09 42.21 29.21
C LYS A 58 -41.67 41.62 29.37
N LYS A 59 -41.53 40.31 29.60
CA LYS A 59 -40.22 39.67 29.82
C LYS A 59 -39.64 39.12 28.53
N LYS A 60 -38.37 39.46 28.24
CA LYS A 60 -37.60 38.83 27.17
C LYS A 60 -37.19 37.43 27.63
N LEU A 61 -37.54 36.40 26.86
CA LEU A 61 -37.08 35.03 27.03
C LEU A 61 -36.00 34.74 26.00
N SER A 62 -34.88 34.19 26.45
CA SER A 62 -33.82 33.67 25.61
C SER A 62 -33.53 32.26 26.06
N ALA A 63 -33.84 31.29 25.20
CA ALA A 63 -33.45 29.89 25.37
C ALA A 63 -32.40 29.59 24.30
N GLN A 64 -31.17 30.00 24.57
CA GLN A 64 -30.03 29.68 23.73
C GLN A 64 -29.26 28.50 24.33
N PRO A 65 -29.12 27.39 23.61
CA PRO A 65 -28.24 26.31 24.01
C PRO A 65 -26.80 26.81 24.03
N PHE A 66 -26.02 26.29 24.96
CA PHE A 66 -24.59 26.57 25.07
C PHE A 66 -23.81 25.27 25.15
N ILE A 67 -22.60 25.29 24.62
CA ILE A 67 -21.61 24.22 24.78
C ILE A 67 -20.42 24.81 25.52
N THR A 68 -19.76 24.02 26.35
CA THR A 68 -18.56 24.46 27.06
C THR A 68 -17.33 24.32 26.16
N ASN A 69 -16.39 25.24 26.28
CA ASN A 69 -15.11 25.13 25.58
C ASN A 69 -14.39 23.81 25.87
N LYS A 70 -14.48 23.26 27.09
CA LYS A 70 -13.92 21.94 27.43
C LYS A 70 -14.50 20.82 26.57
N TYR A 71 -15.82 20.80 26.38
CA TYR A 71 -16.46 19.82 25.51
C TYR A 71 -15.96 19.94 24.06
N LEU A 72 -15.86 21.18 23.54
CA LEU A 72 -15.29 21.43 22.23
C LEU A 72 -13.81 21.03 22.14
N SER A 73 -13.04 21.15 23.22
CA SER A 73 -11.64 20.71 23.27
C SER A 73 -11.53 19.18 23.16
N TYR A 74 -12.40 18.42 23.81
CA TYR A 74 -12.42 16.95 23.67
C TYR A 74 -12.72 16.52 22.24
N LEU A 75 -13.70 17.16 21.58
CA LEU A 75 -13.99 16.92 20.18
C LEU A 75 -12.80 17.25 19.27
N ALA A 76 -12.08 18.36 19.54
CA ALA A 76 -10.86 18.70 18.80
C ALA A 76 -9.73 17.69 19.00
N ILE A 77 -9.56 17.16 20.22
CA ILE A 77 -8.60 16.09 20.52
C ILE A 77 -8.95 14.84 19.71
N LEU A 78 -10.22 14.42 19.75
CA LEU A 78 -10.68 13.22 19.04
C LEU A 78 -10.46 13.35 17.52
N LEU A 79 -10.79 14.51 16.95
CA LEU A 79 -10.55 14.78 15.53
C LEU A 79 -9.07 14.64 15.13
N ASN A 80 -8.16 15.27 15.90
CA ASN A 80 -6.74 15.24 15.59
C ASN A 80 -6.14 13.84 15.83
N ALA A 81 -6.54 13.15 16.90
CA ALA A 81 -6.11 11.78 17.18
C ALA A 81 -6.58 10.80 16.10
N PHE A 82 -7.82 10.94 15.64
CA PHE A 82 -8.35 10.14 14.53
C PHE A 82 -7.58 10.40 13.23
N SER A 83 -7.28 11.66 12.92
CA SER A 83 -6.46 12.00 11.75
C SER A 83 -5.07 11.33 11.80
N ILE A 84 -4.41 11.32 12.96
CA ILE A 84 -3.12 10.63 13.16
C ILE A 84 -3.27 9.13 12.86
N ALA A 85 -4.29 8.48 13.42
CA ALA A 85 -4.52 7.05 13.23
C ALA A 85 -4.73 6.69 11.75
N VAL A 86 -5.58 7.43 11.04
CA VAL A 86 -5.82 7.25 9.59
C VAL A 86 -4.53 7.42 8.80
N SER A 87 -3.72 8.41 9.16
CA SER A 87 -2.44 8.70 8.49
C SER A 87 -1.45 7.55 8.66
N LEU A 88 -1.29 7.04 9.88
CA LEU A 88 -0.41 5.91 10.17
C LEU A 88 -0.87 4.63 9.46
N PHE A 89 -2.18 4.39 9.44
CA PHE A 89 -2.75 3.25 8.72
C PHE A 89 -2.50 3.35 7.21
N ALA A 90 -2.71 4.51 6.61
CA ALA A 90 -2.44 4.74 5.19
C ALA A 90 -0.95 4.53 4.86
N THR A 91 -0.04 5.03 5.68
CA THR A 91 1.40 4.78 5.51
C THR A 91 1.74 3.30 5.60
N PHE A 92 1.18 2.58 6.58
CA PHE A 92 1.39 1.14 6.72
C PHE A 92 0.83 0.34 5.52
N ALA A 93 -0.37 0.69 5.04
CA ALA A 93 -0.98 0.06 3.88
C ALA A 93 -0.15 0.25 2.60
N ILE A 94 0.37 1.46 2.37
CA ILE A 94 1.24 1.74 1.22
C ILE A 94 2.57 0.98 1.36
N PHE A 95 3.17 0.98 2.55
CA PHE A 95 4.42 0.27 2.81
C PHE A 95 4.26 -1.24 2.57
N THR A 96 3.20 -1.85 3.09
CA THR A 96 2.93 -3.29 2.92
C THR A 96 2.70 -3.67 1.46
N LEU A 97 1.94 -2.86 0.70
CA LEU A 97 1.77 -3.05 -0.74
C LEU A 97 3.09 -2.95 -1.50
N PHE A 98 3.93 -1.96 -1.16
CA PHE A 98 5.24 -1.79 -1.78
C PHE A 98 6.15 -2.99 -1.50
N THR A 99 6.24 -3.43 -0.23
CA THR A 99 7.04 -4.61 0.14
C THR A 99 6.58 -5.87 -0.57
N ALA A 100 5.26 -6.12 -0.62
CA ALA A 100 4.71 -7.30 -1.28
C ALA A 100 5.00 -7.30 -2.79
N GLY A 101 4.85 -6.14 -3.46
CA GLY A 101 5.18 -6.00 -4.88
C GLY A 101 6.66 -6.24 -5.17
N THR A 102 7.56 -5.64 -4.37
CA THR A 102 9.02 -5.80 -4.58
C THR A 102 9.51 -7.23 -4.34
N SER A 103 8.96 -7.94 -3.36
CA SER A 103 9.32 -9.35 -3.12
C SER A 103 8.95 -10.24 -4.30
N GLY A 104 7.81 -10.02 -4.95
CA GLY A 104 7.41 -10.79 -6.13
C GLY A 104 8.35 -10.58 -7.33
N ILE A 105 8.76 -9.33 -7.57
CA ILE A 105 9.67 -8.97 -8.67
C ILE A 105 11.04 -9.62 -8.48
N ASN A 106 11.65 -9.49 -7.29
CA ASN A 106 12.97 -10.05 -7.01
C ASN A 106 13.00 -11.59 -7.17
N GLN A 107 11.90 -12.26 -6.82
CA GLN A 107 11.81 -13.72 -6.94
C GLN A 107 11.63 -14.16 -8.40
N SER A 108 10.87 -13.42 -9.21
CA SER A 108 10.77 -13.70 -10.65
C SER A 108 12.10 -13.51 -11.37
N GLU A 109 12.84 -12.45 -11.06
CA GLU A 109 14.17 -12.19 -11.65
C GLU A 109 15.17 -13.27 -11.26
N ASN A 110 15.19 -13.69 -9.98
CA ASN A 110 16.05 -14.77 -9.50
C ASN A 110 15.72 -16.11 -10.20
N GLY A 111 14.45 -16.40 -10.42
CA GLY A 111 14.02 -17.60 -11.17
C GLY A 111 14.55 -17.59 -12.61
N ILE A 112 14.36 -16.49 -13.33
CA ILE A 112 14.89 -16.31 -14.70
C ILE A 112 16.41 -16.43 -14.72
N GLU A 113 17.11 -15.76 -13.80
CA GLU A 113 18.57 -15.77 -13.73
C GLU A 113 19.12 -17.19 -13.54
N ARG A 114 18.52 -17.95 -12.63
CA ARG A 114 18.95 -19.34 -12.37
C ARG A 114 18.66 -20.25 -13.56
N VAL A 115 17.46 -20.19 -14.14
CA VAL A 115 17.12 -20.99 -15.33
C VAL A 115 18.04 -20.64 -16.50
N SER A 116 18.39 -19.37 -16.69
CA SER A 116 19.29 -18.92 -17.76
C SER A 116 20.73 -19.41 -17.60
N LYS A 117 21.14 -19.83 -16.40
CA LYS A 117 22.48 -20.37 -16.11
C LYS A 117 22.56 -21.89 -16.19
N LEU A 118 21.43 -22.58 -16.33
CA LEU A 118 21.43 -24.04 -16.48
C LEU A 118 22.24 -24.47 -17.69
N PRO A 119 23.06 -25.53 -17.61
CA PRO A 119 23.93 -25.96 -18.70
C PRO A 119 23.19 -26.14 -20.02
N GLU A 120 22.02 -26.80 -20.01
CA GLU A 120 21.24 -27.04 -21.22
C GLU A 120 20.64 -25.76 -21.82
N VAL A 121 20.36 -24.77 -20.98
CA VAL A 121 19.80 -23.48 -21.42
C VAL A 121 20.91 -22.62 -22.04
N VAL A 122 22.10 -22.65 -21.46
CA VAL A 122 23.30 -21.98 -22.01
C VAL A 122 23.69 -22.60 -23.35
N GLU A 123 23.71 -23.92 -23.47
CA GLU A 123 23.97 -24.62 -24.73
C GLU A 123 22.92 -24.25 -25.80
N PHE A 124 21.65 -24.20 -25.41
CA PHE A 124 20.58 -23.78 -26.32
C PHE A 124 20.73 -22.32 -26.75
N GLN A 125 21.02 -21.40 -25.83
CA GLN A 125 21.29 -20.01 -26.15
C GLN A 125 22.41 -19.87 -27.19
N GLN A 126 23.53 -20.57 -27.00
CA GLN A 126 24.66 -20.56 -27.94
C GLN A 126 24.23 -21.05 -29.33
N ALA A 127 23.47 -22.14 -29.41
CA ALA A 127 22.99 -22.68 -30.69
C ALA A 127 22.07 -21.69 -31.44
N VAL A 128 21.21 -20.96 -30.72
CA VAL A 128 20.34 -19.92 -31.29
C VAL A 128 21.16 -18.73 -31.81
N GLU A 129 22.12 -18.26 -31.02
CA GLU A 129 23.00 -17.13 -31.36
C GLU A 129 23.89 -17.45 -32.58
N GLU A 130 24.45 -18.67 -32.64
CA GLU A 130 25.22 -19.14 -33.79
C GLU A 130 24.36 -19.27 -35.06
N GLY A 131 23.09 -19.65 -34.91
CA GLY A 131 22.14 -19.77 -36.02
C GLY A 131 21.76 -18.42 -36.65
N GLY A 132 21.69 -17.34 -35.85
CA GLY A 132 21.50 -15.96 -36.31
C GLY A 132 20.16 -15.68 -37.01
N ARG A 133 19.19 -16.59 -36.95
CA ARG A 133 17.87 -16.49 -37.63
C ARG A 133 16.72 -16.09 -36.70
N SER A 134 17.00 -15.95 -35.42
CA SER A 134 16.03 -15.96 -34.32
C SER A 134 16.66 -15.35 -33.07
N THR A 135 15.85 -15.09 -32.04
CA THR A 135 16.31 -14.57 -30.75
C THR A 135 15.95 -15.50 -29.61
N PHE A 136 16.88 -15.64 -28.66
CA PHE A 136 16.70 -16.44 -27.45
C PHE A 136 16.00 -15.62 -26.35
N HIS A 137 15.07 -16.25 -25.63
CA HIS A 137 14.31 -15.64 -24.55
C HIS A 137 14.04 -16.60 -23.39
N VAL A 138 14.01 -16.05 -22.17
CA VAL A 138 13.59 -16.72 -20.93
C VAL A 138 12.62 -15.81 -20.20
N ASP A 139 11.35 -16.21 -20.10
CA ASP A 139 10.29 -15.38 -19.51
C ASP A 139 9.48 -16.14 -18.46
N ILE A 140 8.84 -15.39 -17.55
CA ILE A 140 7.79 -15.93 -16.69
C ILE A 140 6.52 -16.13 -17.52
N ALA A 141 6.09 -17.37 -17.63
CA ALA A 141 4.81 -17.71 -18.25
C ALA A 141 3.64 -17.73 -17.27
N LYS A 142 3.90 -17.98 -15.97
CA LYS A 142 2.89 -17.95 -14.92
C LYS A 142 3.48 -17.56 -13.56
N ASP A 143 2.86 -16.59 -12.90
CA ASP A 143 3.16 -16.21 -11.52
C ASP A 143 2.58 -17.22 -10.51
N PRO A 144 3.19 -17.34 -9.31
CA PRO A 144 2.69 -18.21 -8.26
C PRO A 144 1.29 -17.81 -7.79
N THR A 145 0.50 -18.82 -7.42
CA THR A 145 -0.83 -18.66 -6.83
C THR A 145 -0.84 -19.25 -5.42
N ALA A 146 -1.94 -19.09 -4.69
CA ALA A 146 -2.08 -19.66 -3.35
C ALA A 146 -1.93 -21.19 -3.34
N ASP A 147 -2.39 -21.86 -4.40
CA ASP A 147 -2.38 -23.33 -4.54
C ASP A 147 -1.09 -23.83 -5.22
N GLU A 148 -0.49 -23.02 -6.10
CA GLU A 148 0.73 -23.35 -6.85
C GLU A 148 1.82 -22.32 -6.57
N ARG A 149 2.68 -22.61 -5.59
CA ARG A 149 3.74 -21.70 -5.13
C ARG A 149 5.03 -21.79 -5.96
N PHE A 150 4.91 -21.83 -7.27
CA PHE A 150 6.07 -21.81 -8.17
C PHE A 150 5.88 -20.78 -9.28
N TYR A 151 6.99 -20.22 -9.74
CA TYR A 151 7.03 -19.49 -11.00
C TYR A 151 7.18 -20.49 -12.14
N LEU A 152 6.31 -20.42 -13.13
CA LEU A 152 6.49 -21.18 -14.38
C LEU A 152 7.31 -20.33 -15.34
N ILE A 153 8.48 -20.82 -15.71
CA ILE A 153 9.44 -20.16 -16.58
C ILE A 153 9.46 -20.92 -17.90
N GLN A 154 9.41 -20.17 -19.00
CA GLN A 154 9.47 -20.70 -20.35
C GLN A 154 10.77 -20.27 -21.01
N VAL A 155 11.51 -21.24 -21.55
CA VAL A 155 12.69 -21.00 -22.39
C VAL A 155 12.28 -21.23 -23.84
N PHE A 156 12.49 -20.24 -24.70
CA PHE A 156 12.04 -20.32 -26.08
C PHE A 156 12.92 -19.53 -27.03
N GLU A 157 12.79 -19.87 -28.31
CA GLU A 157 13.38 -19.16 -29.43
C GLU A 157 12.27 -18.50 -30.23
N LEU A 158 12.49 -17.24 -30.60
CA LEU A 158 11.56 -16.43 -31.36
C LEU A 158 12.09 -16.22 -32.78
N PHE A 159 11.34 -16.72 -33.75
CA PHE A 159 11.55 -16.46 -35.17
C PHE A 159 10.65 -15.31 -35.64
N PRO A 160 10.91 -14.71 -36.82
CA PRO A 160 10.05 -13.66 -37.36
C PRO A 160 8.57 -14.06 -37.56
N ASP A 161 8.29 -15.34 -37.76
CA ASP A 161 6.97 -15.87 -38.13
C ASP A 161 6.36 -16.83 -37.09
N HIS A 162 7.15 -17.35 -36.16
CA HIS A 162 6.67 -18.27 -35.13
C HIS A 162 7.56 -18.27 -33.88
N ARG A 163 7.12 -18.97 -32.84
CA ARG A 163 7.87 -19.20 -31.60
C ARG A 163 7.99 -20.68 -31.35
N THR A 164 9.19 -21.12 -30.95
CA THR A 164 9.47 -22.52 -30.61
C THR A 164 9.90 -22.59 -29.15
N THR A 165 9.18 -23.37 -28.34
CA THR A 165 9.52 -23.56 -26.92
C THR A 165 10.54 -24.67 -26.78
N PHE A 166 11.65 -24.37 -26.12
CA PHE A 166 12.67 -25.36 -25.79
C PHE A 166 12.26 -26.18 -24.58
N GLY A 167 11.82 -25.49 -23.51
CA GLY A 167 11.51 -26.15 -22.25
C GLY A 167 10.69 -25.30 -21.31
N TRP A 168 10.10 -25.99 -20.33
CA TRP A 168 9.36 -25.39 -19.22
C TRP A 168 10.05 -25.74 -17.92
N TYR A 169 10.18 -24.74 -17.05
CA TYR A 169 10.84 -24.85 -15.77
C TYR A 169 9.92 -24.33 -14.66
N ARG A 170 9.95 -24.95 -13.50
CA ARG A 170 9.31 -24.45 -12.28
C ARG A 170 10.39 -24.00 -11.33
N TYR A 171 10.31 -22.74 -10.90
CA TYR A 171 11.15 -22.24 -9.82
C TYR A 171 10.32 -22.12 -8.55
N ASN A 172 10.73 -22.85 -7.51
CA ASN A 172 10.14 -22.74 -6.18
C ASN A 172 10.96 -21.75 -5.34
N PRO A 173 10.44 -20.55 -5.03
CA PRO A 173 11.17 -19.54 -4.27
C PRO A 173 11.38 -19.93 -2.80
N ASP A 174 10.53 -20.78 -2.23
CA ASP A 174 10.65 -21.21 -0.83
C ASP A 174 11.83 -22.19 -0.66
N GLU A 175 12.00 -23.09 -1.63
CA GLU A 175 13.03 -24.13 -1.61
C GLU A 175 14.30 -23.74 -2.38
N GLN A 176 14.24 -22.67 -3.18
CA GLN A 176 15.31 -22.25 -4.09
C GLN A 176 15.72 -23.38 -5.07
N LYS A 177 14.72 -24.13 -5.56
CA LYS A 177 14.90 -25.27 -6.46
C LYS A 177 14.28 -25.02 -7.82
N ILE A 178 14.88 -25.61 -8.84
CA ILE A 178 14.36 -25.62 -10.21
C ILE A 178 13.95 -27.04 -10.59
N TYR A 179 12.80 -27.16 -11.24
CA TYR A 179 12.33 -28.40 -11.83
C TYR A 179 12.13 -28.20 -13.32
N ARG A 180 12.60 -29.12 -14.14
CA ARG A 180 12.37 -29.15 -15.58
C ARG A 180 11.20 -30.06 -15.90
N ASN A 181 10.39 -29.67 -16.87
CA ASN A 181 9.34 -30.53 -17.39
C ASN A 181 9.92 -31.58 -18.34
N ASP A 182 9.72 -32.85 -18.03
CA ASP A 182 9.84 -33.94 -18.99
C ASP A 182 8.52 -34.04 -19.77
N ILE A 183 8.51 -33.45 -20.97
CA ILE A 183 7.34 -33.41 -21.84
C ILE A 183 6.88 -34.82 -22.25
N VAL A 184 7.78 -35.80 -22.27
CA VAL A 184 7.44 -37.16 -22.72
C VAL A 184 6.60 -37.88 -21.67
N ASN A 185 6.96 -37.72 -20.40
CA ASN A 185 6.30 -38.39 -19.28
C ASN A 185 5.32 -37.48 -18.51
N ASP A 186 5.27 -36.19 -18.84
CA ASP A 186 4.53 -35.14 -18.14
C ASP A 186 4.90 -35.07 -16.65
N THR A 187 6.20 -35.22 -16.36
CA THR A 187 6.76 -35.23 -15.00
C THR A 187 7.72 -34.08 -14.78
N TRP A 188 7.87 -33.66 -13.52
CA TRP A 188 8.79 -32.59 -13.13
C TRP A 188 10.01 -33.16 -12.42
N GLU A 189 11.19 -32.94 -13.00
CA GLU A 189 12.46 -33.45 -12.49
C GLU A 189 13.28 -32.30 -11.90
N GLU A 190 13.80 -32.46 -10.68
CA GLU A 190 14.70 -31.47 -10.09
C GLU A 190 15.99 -31.37 -10.91
N VAL A 191 16.35 -30.16 -11.30
CA VAL A 191 17.62 -29.88 -11.98
C VAL A 191 18.58 -29.32 -10.94
N VAL A 192 19.71 -29.98 -10.77
CA VAL A 192 20.75 -29.56 -9.83
C VAL A 192 21.70 -28.62 -10.56
N ASP A 193 21.72 -27.35 -10.11
CA ASP A 193 22.72 -26.34 -10.48
C ASP A 193 24.15 -26.77 -10.08
#